data_AF-A0A1L5NRA0-F1
#
_entry.id   AF-A0A1L5NRA0-F1
#
_cell.length_a   1.000
_cell.length_b   1.000
_cell.length_c   1.000
_cell.angle_alpha   90.00
_cell.angle_beta   90.00
_cell.angle_gamma   90.00
#
_symmetry.space_group_name_H-M   'P 1'
#
loop_
_entity.id
_entity.type
_entity.pdbx_description
1 polymer ?
#
loop_
_entity_poly.entity_id
_entity_poly.type
_entity_poly.pdbx_seq_one_letter_code
_entity_poly.pdbx_strand_id
1 'polypeptide(L)' 'MEPFVNHLPSLLVEQGGRVAALAPEICLKGATLAWGHRDPFDRLLAASALDFGTPLISADEVFDTLPAVKRFW' A
#
# COMPACT_ATOMS: atom_id res chain seq x y z
N MET A 1 20.37 3.46 3.27
CA MET A 1 19.96 2.15 2.73
C MET A 1 21.15 1.20 2.83
N GLU A 2 21.73 0.93 4.00
CA GLU A 2 21.18 0.41 5.27
C GLU A 2 20.82 -1.09 5.20
N PRO A 3 21.29 -1.89 6.18
CA PRO A 3 21.28 -3.35 6.13
C PRO A 3 19.89 -3.94 5.86
N PHE A 4 19.84 -5.19 5.39
CA PHE A 4 18.63 -6.00 5.22
C PHE A 4 17.80 -5.83 3.94
N VAL A 5 18.13 -4.91 3.01
CA VAL A 5 17.38 -4.78 1.74
C VAL A 5 17.21 -6.13 1.00
N ASN A 6 18.29 -6.92 0.91
CA ASN A 6 18.28 -8.24 0.27
C ASN A 6 17.59 -9.34 1.11
N HIS A 7 17.23 -9.03 2.35
CA HIS A 7 16.60 -9.93 3.32
C HIS A 7 15.15 -9.53 3.65
N LEU A 8 14.63 -8.43 3.10
CA LEU A 8 13.26 -7.98 3.38
C LEU A 8 12.20 -9.08 3.14
N PRO A 9 12.26 -9.87 2.04
CA PRO A 9 11.29 -10.93 1.85
C PRO A 9 11.34 -12.02 2.93
N SER A 10 12.53 -12.42 3.40
CA SER A 10 12.66 -13.45 4.44
C SER A 10 12.23 -12.91 5.80
N LEU A 11 12.66 -11.70 6.16
CA LEU A 11 12.28 -11.06 7.42
C LEU A 11 10.76 -10.86 7.54
N LEU A 12 10.08 -10.51 6.45
CA LEU A 12 8.61 -10.41 6.42
C LEU A 12 7.94 -11.72 6.83
N VAL A 13 8.39 -12.84 6.26
CA VAL A 13 7.84 -14.18 6.55
C VAL A 13 8.17 -14.60 7.97
N GLU A 14 9.40 -14.37 8.44
CA GLU A 14 9.83 -14.67 9.81
C GLU A 14 8.99 -13.92 10.87
N GLN A 15 8.52 -12.72 10.55
CA GLN A 15 7.64 -11.92 11.40
C GLN A 15 6.15 -12.30 11.28
N GLY A 16 5.81 -13.32 10.49
CA GLY A 16 4.43 -13.76 10.24
C GLY A 16 3.67 -12.91 9.22
N GLY A 17 4.36 -12.00 8.53
CA GLY A 17 3.81 -11.21 7.44
C GLY A 17 3.64 -12.02 6.16
N ARG A 18 2.90 -11.44 5.20
CA ARG A 18 2.71 -12.00 3.87
C ARG A 18 2.91 -10.93 2.81
N VAL A 19 3.42 -11.34 1.66
CA VAL A 19 3.54 -10.46 0.50
C VAL A 19 2.15 -10.11 -0.02
N ALA A 20 1.87 -8.82 -0.11
CA ALA A 20 0.72 -8.31 -0.87
C ALA A 20 1.10 -8.27 -2.35
N ALA A 21 0.57 -9.20 -3.15
CA ALA A 21 0.87 -9.26 -4.57
C ALA A 21 0.29 -8.05 -5.30
N LEU A 22 1.11 -7.39 -6.13
CA LEU A 22 0.65 -6.31 -6.99
C LEU A 22 0.09 -6.88 -8.29
N ALA A 23 -1.24 -7.01 -8.35
CA ALA A 23 -1.94 -7.53 -9.53
C ALA A 23 -2.23 -6.42 -10.56
N PRO A 24 -2.39 -6.74 -11.87
CA PRO A 24 -2.70 -5.74 -12.90
C PRO A 24 -3.93 -4.88 -12.60
N GLU A 25 -4.94 -5.45 -11.94
CA GLU A 25 -6.19 -4.79 -11.57
C GLU A 25 -5.95 -3.70 -10.53
N ILE A 26 -5.03 -3.95 -9.59
CA ILE A 26 -4.59 -2.96 -8.59
C ILE A 26 -3.88 -1.80 -9.30
N CYS A 27 -3.02 -2.09 -10.27
CA CYS A 27 -2.33 -1.07 -11.06
C CYS A 27 -3.31 -0.19 -11.83
N LEU A 28 -4.30 -0.79 -12.49
CA LEU A 28 -5.35 -0.06 -13.20
C LEU A 28 -6.18 0.80 -12.25
N LYS A 29 -6.59 0.24 -11.11
CA LYS A 29 -7.34 0.96 -10.08
C LYS A 29 -6.55 2.15 -9.53
N GLY A 30 -5.26 1.98 -9.24
CA GLY A 30 -4.38 3.06 -8.80
C GLY A 30 -4.23 4.16 -9.86
N ALA A 31 -4.09 3.78 -11.13
CA ALA A 31 -4.02 4.74 -12.23
C ALA A 31 -5.30 5.58 -12.37
N THR A 32 -6.48 4.97 -12.20
CA THR A 32 -7.78 5.63 -12.42
C THR A 32 -8.46 6.15 -11.15
N LEU A 33 -7.86 5.98 -9.98
CA LEU A 33 -8.45 6.35 -8.69
C LEU A 33 -8.84 7.84 -8.66
N ALA A 34 -10.09 8.14 -8.33
CA ALA A 34 -10.55 9.51 -8.15
C ALA A 34 -10.02 10.08 -6.83
N TRP A 35 -8.77 10.53 -6.86
CA TRP A 35 -8.04 11.07 -5.70
C TRP A 35 -7.09 12.17 -6.17
N GLY A 36 -7.10 13.31 -5.48
CA GLY A 36 -6.29 14.48 -5.84
C GLY A 36 -4.78 14.30 -5.65
N HIS A 37 -4.37 13.29 -4.88
CA HIS A 37 -2.96 12.96 -4.70
C HIS A 37 -2.39 12.24 -5.93
N ARG A 38 -1.19 12.67 -6.35
CA ARG A 38 -0.58 12.26 -7.63
C ARG A 38 0.59 11.31 -7.48
N ASP A 39 1.05 11.02 -6.25
CA ASP A 39 2.15 10.09 -6.08
C ASP A 39 1.74 8.68 -6.57
N PRO A 40 2.47 8.09 -7.54
CA PRO A 40 2.08 6.82 -8.11
C PRO A 40 2.15 5.67 -7.09
N PHE A 41 3.09 5.69 -6.15
CA PHE A 41 3.23 4.62 -5.16
C PHE A 41 2.12 4.69 -4.12
N ASP A 42 1.77 5.88 -3.65
CA ASP A 42 0.64 6.04 -2.72
C ASP A 42 -0.67 5.59 -3.37
N ARG A 43 -0.85 5.85 -4.66
CA ARG A 43 -2.02 5.37 -5.41
C ARG A 43 -2.06 3.85 -5.51
N LEU A 44 -0.91 3.19 -5.67
CA LEU A 44 -0.83 1.72 -5.65
C LEU A 44 -1.10 1.17 -4.24
N LEU A 45 -0.60 1.82 -3.18
CA LEU A 45 -0.86 1.43 -1.79
C LEU A 45 -2.35 1.56 -1.44
N ALA A 46 -2.96 2.70 -1.79
CA ALA A 46 -4.39 2.92 -1.63
C ALA A 46 -5.22 1.90 -2.41
N ALA A 47 -4.90 1.68 -3.69
CA ALA A 47 -5.60 0.70 -4.52
C ALA A 47 -5.47 -0.73 -3.95
N SER A 48 -4.29 -1.10 -3.46
CA SER A 48 -4.05 -2.41 -2.82
C SER A 48 -4.89 -2.57 -1.56
N ALA A 49 -4.91 -1.58 -0.67
CA ALA A 49 -5.70 -1.61 0.55
C ALA A 49 -7.20 -1.77 0.25
N LEU A 50 -7.69 -1.06 -0.76
CA LEU A 50 -9.07 -1.17 -1.23
C LEU A 50 -9.39 -2.52 -1.90
N ASP A 51 -8.41 -3.15 -2.55
CA ASP A 51 -8.58 -4.45 -3.21
C ASP A 51 -8.59 -5.61 -2.20
N PHE A 52 -7.64 -5.61 -1.26
CA PHE A 52 -7.58 -6.59 -0.18
C PHE A 52 -8.64 -6.38 0.90
N GLY A 53 -9.35 -5.24 0.90
CA GLY A 53 -10.32 -4.89 1.94
C GLY A 53 -9.68 -4.70 3.31
N THR A 54 -8.42 -4.24 3.34
CA THR A 54 -7.63 -4.09 4.55
C THR A 54 -7.37 -2.61 4.86
N PRO A 55 -7.24 -2.23 6.14
CA PRO A 55 -6.73 -0.91 6.50
C PRO A 55 -5.28 -0.74 6.06
N LEU A 56 -4.84 0.52 5.88
CA LEU A 56 -3.46 0.87 5.56
C LEU A 56 -2.75 1.40 6.80
N ILE A 57 -1.67 0.75 7.23
CA ILE A 57 -0.77 1.33 8.24
C ILE A 57 0.17 2.26 7.49
N SER A 58 0.10 3.56 7.77
CA SER A 58 0.94 4.54 7.11
C SER A 58 1.20 5.73 8.00
N ALA A 59 2.44 6.21 7.92
CA ALA A 59 2.81 7.46 8.52
C ALA A 59 2.20 8.69 7.83
N ASP A 60 1.88 8.56 6.55
CA ASP A 60 1.43 9.70 5.77
C ASP A 60 -0.07 9.97 5.99
N GLU A 61 -0.39 11.18 6.47
CA GLU A 61 -1.76 11.64 6.67
C GLU A 61 -2.49 11.90 5.34
N VAL A 62 -1.80 11.91 4.19
CA VAL A 62 -2.43 12.10 2.87
C VAL A 62 -3.54 11.10 2.60
N PHE A 63 -3.43 9.86 3.11
CA PHE A 63 -4.46 8.83 2.94
C PHE A 63 -5.78 9.17 3.65
N ASP A 64 -5.77 10.06 4.65
CA ASP A 64 -6.99 10.55 5.31
C ASP A 64 -7.84 11.42 4.37
N THR A 65 -7.25 11.94 3.28
CA THR A 65 -7.96 12.67 2.22
C THR A 65 -8.70 11.76 1.24
N LEU A 66 -8.55 10.43 1.37
CA LEU A 66 -9.25 9.41 0.60
C LEU A 66 -10.16 8.60 1.53
N PRO A 67 -11.44 9.00 1.72
CA PRO A 67 -12.33 8.40 2.73
C PRO A 67 -12.58 6.89 2.57
N ALA A 68 -12.34 6.34 1.37
CA ALA A 68 -12.47 4.92 1.09
C ALA A 68 -11.37 4.08 1.77
N VAL A 69 -10.22 4.68 2.10
CA VAL A 69 -9.10 4.01 2.76
C VAL A 69 -9.12 4.36 4.24
N LYS A 70 -9.12 3.33 5.10
CA LYS A 70 -8.95 3.52 6.53
C LYS A 70 -7.47 3.44 6.89
N ARG A 71 -6.89 4.55 7.34
CA ARG A 71 -5.50 4.62 7.80
C ARG A 71 -5.37 4.34 9.29
N PHE A 72 -4.29 3.67 9.69
CA PHE A 72 -3.80 3.58 11.07
C PHE A 72 -2.35 4.10 11.15
N TRP A 73 -1.97 4.60 12.33
CA TRP A 73 -0.61 5.03 12.68
C TRP A 73 -0.06 4.15 13.80
#